data_AF-A0A382QI37-F1
#
_entry.id   AF-A0A382QI37-F1
#
_cell.length_a   1.000
_cell.length_b   1.000
_cell.length_c   1.000
_cell.angle_alpha   90.00
_cell.angle_beta   90.00
_cell.angle_gamma   90.00
#
_symmetry.space_group_name_H-M   'P 1'
#
loop_
_entity.id
_entity.type
_entity.pdbx_description
1 polymer ?
#
loop_
_entity_poly.entity_id
_entity_poly.type
_entity_poly.pdbx_seq_one_letter_code
_entity_poly.pdbx_strand_id
1 'polypeptide(L)'
;MNSPVSLENLIPEDISNKLNDAGVSFSELRKGCTTPEKLTEAIYTHWRSGAIRVERNWNGILDSPEIVHYSNSACFLPDDRIFLESTHSQTSWKVATWNVNSIRTRLPLLLNW
;
A
#
# COMPACT_ATOMS: atom_id res chain seq x y z
N MET A 1 -20.77 -7.41 2.58
CA MET A 1 -19.72 -6.57 3.21
C MET A 1 -18.53 -7.46 3.43
N ASN A 2 -17.52 -7.41 2.55
CA ASN A 2 -16.28 -8.16 2.77
C ASN A 2 -15.41 -7.28 3.67
N SER A 3 -15.15 -7.72 4.90
CA SER A 3 -14.14 -7.08 5.73
C SER A 3 -12.83 -7.02 4.94
N PRO A 4 -12.09 -5.90 4.95
CA PRO A 4 -10.78 -5.86 4.33
C PRO A 4 -9.97 -6.99 4.94
N VAL A 5 -9.41 -7.85 4.09
CA VAL A 5 -8.54 -8.93 4.57
C VAL A 5 -7.32 -8.23 5.15
N SER A 6 -7.27 -8.13 6.48
CA SER A 6 -6.17 -7.48 7.18
C SER A 6 -4.87 -8.21 6.83
N LEU A 7 -3.85 -7.44 6.43
CA LEU A 7 -2.51 -7.93 6.13
C LEU A 7 -1.96 -8.84 7.26
N GLU A 8 -2.31 -8.49 8.50
CA GLU A 8 -2.02 -9.22 9.74
C GLU A 8 -2.56 -10.67 9.76
N ASN A 9 -3.66 -10.95 9.07
CA ASN A 9 -4.24 -12.30 9.00
C ASN A 9 -3.61 -13.16 7.89
N LEU A 10 -2.85 -12.55 6.97
CA LEU A 10 -2.23 -13.22 5.84
C LEU A 10 -0.75 -13.55 6.06
N ILE A 11 -0.15 -13.01 7.14
CA ILE A 11 1.27 -13.06 7.40
C ILE A 11 1.48 -13.60 8.83
N PRO A 12 2.47 -14.48 9.07
CA PRO A 12 2.86 -14.91 10.41
C PRO A 12 3.21 -13.73 11.33
N GLU A 13 2.86 -13.85 12.62
CA GLU A 13 3.07 -12.82 13.63
C GLU A 13 4.55 -12.39 13.75
N ASP A 14 5.48 -13.34 13.58
CA ASP A 14 6.93 -13.09 13.54
C ASP A 14 7.36 -12.13 12.41
N ILE A 15 6.71 -12.22 11.25
CA ILE A 15 6.98 -11.36 10.09
C ILE A 15 6.29 -10.01 10.27
N SER A 16 5.10 -9.98 10.89
CA SER A 16 4.39 -8.75 11.23
C SER A 16 5.21 -7.85 12.16
N ASN A 17 5.83 -8.43 13.20
CA ASN A 17 6.70 -7.67 14.10
C ASN A 17 7.93 -7.10 13.37
N LYS A 18 8.56 -7.91 12.51
CA LYS A 18 9.70 -7.44 11.68
C LYS A 18 9.32 -6.32 10.71
N LEU A 19 8.10 -6.33 10.18
CA LEU A 19 7.58 -5.30 9.29
C LEU A 19 7.52 -3.92 9.96
N ASN A 20 7.27 -3.86 11.27
CA ASN A 20 7.24 -2.61 12.03
C ASN A 20 8.64 -2.14 12.42
N ASP A 21 9.54 -3.05 12.78
CA ASP A 21 10.85 -2.69 13.35
C ASP A 21 11.97 -2.55 12.32
N ALA A 22 12.15 -3.54 11.43
CA ALA A 22 13.32 -3.67 10.56
C ALA A 22 13.00 -3.62 9.07
N GLY A 23 11.72 -3.77 8.72
CA GLY A 23 11.25 -3.93 7.35
C GLY A 23 11.54 -5.33 6.81
N VAL A 24 10.65 -5.81 5.94
CA VAL A 24 10.75 -7.17 5.37
C VAL A 24 10.84 -7.08 3.85
N SER A 25 11.71 -7.88 3.25
CA SER A 25 11.79 -7.96 1.78
C SER A 25 10.50 -8.54 1.19
N PHE A 26 10.05 -8.03 0.05
CA PHE A 26 8.84 -8.54 -0.61
C PHE A 26 8.95 -10.05 -0.93
N SER A 27 10.15 -10.53 -1.26
CA SER A 27 10.40 -11.95 -1.52
C SER A 27 10.22 -12.83 -0.28
N GLU A 28 10.66 -12.38 0.90
CA GLU A 28 10.47 -13.07 2.18
C GLU A 28 8.99 -13.07 2.59
N LEU A 29 8.32 -11.94 2.42
CA LEU A 29 6.89 -11.78 2.63
C LEU A 29 6.06 -12.77 1.79
N ARG A 30 6.42 -12.89 0.51
CA ARG A 30 5.75 -13.81 -0.42
C ARG A 30 5.99 -15.27 -0.06
N LYS A 31 7.18 -15.63 0.44
CA LYS A 31 7.51 -17.00 0.88
C LYS A 31 6.80 -17.39 2.17
N GLY A 32 6.63 -16.42 3.09
CA GLY A 32 5.98 -16.65 4.38
C GLY A 32 4.45 -16.73 4.33
N CYS A 33 3.83 -16.48 3.18
CA CYS A 33 2.39 -16.44 3.03
C CYS A 33 1.82 -17.68 2.33
N THR A 34 0.73 -18.21 2.88
CA THR A 34 -0.01 -19.35 2.33
C THR A 34 -0.80 -19.00 1.06
N THR A 35 -1.16 -17.73 0.86
CA THR A 35 -1.95 -17.25 -0.29
C THR A 35 -1.34 -15.98 -0.91
N PRO A 36 -0.37 -16.11 -1.84
CA PRO A 36 0.41 -14.98 -2.35
C PRO A 36 -0.40 -13.96 -3.17
N GLU A 37 -1.49 -14.39 -3.82
CA GLU A 37 -2.37 -13.52 -4.61
C GLU A 37 -3.11 -12.51 -3.71
N LYS A 38 -3.74 -13.01 -2.65
CA LYS A 38 -4.44 -12.17 -1.65
C LYS A 38 -3.49 -11.26 -0.89
N LEU A 39 -2.28 -11.74 -0.61
CA LEU A 39 -1.24 -10.93 0.00
C LEU A 39 -0.87 -9.75 -0.88
N THR A 40 -0.65 -9.99 -2.18
CA THR A 40 -0.26 -8.94 -3.12
C THR A 40 -1.35 -7.86 -3.18
N GLU A 41 -2.62 -8.26 -3.29
CA GLU A 41 -3.76 -7.34 -3.27
C GLU A 41 -3.82 -6.51 -1.97
N ALA A 42 -3.64 -7.17 -0.81
CA ALA A 42 -3.62 -6.48 0.48
C ALA A 42 -2.46 -5.48 0.55
N ILE A 43 -1.24 -5.85 0.18
CA ILE A 43 -0.07 -4.96 0.20
C ILE A 43 -0.31 -3.74 -0.70
N TYR A 44 -0.79 -3.92 -1.93
CA TYR A 44 -1.09 -2.77 -2.80
C TYR A 44 -2.20 -1.88 -2.23
N THR A 45 -3.20 -2.45 -1.57
CA THR A 45 -4.27 -1.70 -0.90
C THR A 45 -3.70 -0.85 0.24
N HIS A 46 -2.85 -1.43 1.07
CA HIS A 46 -2.18 -0.73 2.17
C HIS A 46 -1.16 0.31 1.68
N TRP A 47 -0.45 0.05 0.59
CA TRP A 47 0.46 1.03 -0.01
C TRP A 47 -0.29 2.21 -0.61
N ARG A 48 -1.42 1.94 -1.29
CA ARG A 48 -2.32 2.97 -1.80
C ARG A 48 -2.94 3.83 -0.70
N SER A 49 -3.18 3.26 0.49
CA SER A 49 -3.67 4.02 1.64
C SER A 49 -2.57 4.76 2.41
N GLY A 50 -1.30 4.62 2.00
CA GLY A 50 -0.17 5.22 2.70
C GLY A 50 0.17 4.54 4.03
N ALA A 51 -0.33 3.32 4.27
CA ALA A 51 -0.03 2.54 5.47
C ALA A 51 1.28 1.74 5.36
N ILE A 52 1.90 1.75 4.18
CA ILE A 52 3.15 1.06 3.90
C ILE A 52 4.15 2.03 3.30
N ARG A 53 5.36 2.00 3.83
CA ARG A 53 6.55 2.62 3.25
C ARG A 53 7.38 1.55 2.54
N VAL A 54 7.84 1.87 1.34
CA VAL A 54 8.64 0.96 0.51
C VAL A 54 9.99 1.58 0.29
N GLU A 55 11.04 0.85 0.65
CA GLU A 55 12.42 1.26 0.45
C GLU A 55 13.07 0.36 -0.60
N ARG A 56 13.62 1.00 -1.63
CA ARG A 56 14.35 0.34 -2.70
C ARG A 56 15.82 0.63 -2.55
N ASN A 57 16.59 -0.42 -2.28
CA ASN A 57 18.05 -0.31 -2.12
C ASN A 57 18.83 -0.99 -3.25
N TRP A 58 18.16 -1.55 -4.28
CA TRP A 58 18.81 -2.28 -5.38
C TRP A 58 19.92 -3.23 -4.91
N ASN A 59 19.66 -3.97 -3.82
CA ASN A 59 20.64 -4.86 -3.18
C ASN A 59 21.95 -4.17 -2.72
N GLY A 60 21.88 -2.93 -2.26
CA GLY A 60 23.02 -2.15 -1.75
C GLY A 60 23.80 -1.40 -2.82
N ILE A 61 23.26 -1.28 -4.05
CA ILE A 61 23.85 -0.44 -5.10
C ILE A 61 23.71 1.05 -4.76
N LEU A 62 22.65 1.43 -4.03
CA LEU A 62 22.45 2.79 -3.55
C LEU A 62 23.06 2.94 -2.16
N ASP A 63 23.80 4.03 -1.94
CA ASP A 63 24.32 4.39 -0.60
C ASP A 63 23.18 4.70 0.38
N SER A 64 22.04 5.17 -0.13
CA SER A 64 20.82 5.44 0.63
C SER A 64 19.59 4.83 -0.07
N PRO A 65 18.74 4.06 0.63
CA PRO A 65 17.52 3.52 0.04
C PRO A 65 16.60 4.64 -0.48
N GLU A 66 16.03 4.44 -1.67
CA GLU A 66 15.02 5.34 -2.23
C GLU A 66 13.63 4.96 -1.69
N ILE A 67 12.85 5.95 -1.25
CA ILE A 67 11.46 5.73 -0.86
C ILE A 67 10.59 5.69 -2.12
N VAL A 68 9.99 4.54 -2.39
CA VAL A 68 9.09 4.36 -3.53
C VAL A 68 7.67 4.72 -3.10
N HIS A 69 7.12 5.77 -3.72
CA HIS A 69 5.72 6.14 -3.53
C HIS A 69 4.80 5.29 -4.42
N TYR A 70 3.58 5.05 -3.95
CA TYR A 70 2.58 4.32 -4.74
C TYR A 70 2.24 5.10 -6.02
N SER A 71 2.25 4.39 -7.15
CA SER A 71 1.72 4.83 -8.44
C SER A 71 0.98 3.65 -9.09
N ASN A 72 0.01 3.93 -9.96
CA ASN A 72 -0.72 2.87 -10.68
C ASN A 72 0.18 2.02 -11.60
N SER A 73 1.35 2.54 -11.98
CA SER A 73 2.36 1.81 -12.76
C SER A 73 3.50 1.23 -11.89
N ALA A 74 3.47 1.47 -10.58
CA ALA A 74 4.51 0.98 -9.69
C ALA A 74 4.33 -0.52 -9.41
N CYS A 75 5.46 -1.21 -9.27
CA CYS A 75 5.50 -2.61 -8.85
C CYS A 75 6.54 -2.84 -7.77
N PHE A 76 6.28 -3.85 -6.93
CA PHE A 76 7.24 -4.36 -5.97
C PHE A 76 8.30 -5.21 -6.66
N LEU A 77 9.56 -4.94 -6.35
CA LEU A 77 10.69 -5.81 -6.66
C LEU A 77 10.91 -6.80 -5.50
N PRO A 78 11.52 -7.97 -5.77
CA PRO A 78 11.80 -8.97 -4.74
C PRO A 78 12.61 -8.44 -3.54
N ASP A 79 13.48 -7.46 -3.80
CA ASP A 79 14.40 -6.88 -2.82
C ASP A 79 13.85 -5.62 -2.14
N ASP A 80 12.66 -5.16 -2.54
CA ASP A 80 12.04 -4.00 -1.91
C ASP A 80 11.72 -4.32 -0.46
N ARG A 81 12.16 -3.43 0.43
CA ARG A 81 11.88 -3.51 1.86
C ARG A 81 10.58 -2.80 2.17
N ILE A 82 9.66 -3.53 2.77
CA ILE A 82 8.33 -3.08 3.12
C ILE A 82 8.31 -2.84 4.63
N PHE A 83 7.85 -1.65 5.00
CA PHE A 83 7.64 -1.23 6.38
C PHE A 83 6.16 -0.93 6.58
N LEU A 84 5.57 -1.46 7.66
CA LEU A 84 4.24 -1.05 8.10
C LEU A 84 4.39 0.25 8.87
N GLU A 85 3.80 1.33 8.36
CA GLU A 85 3.81 2.61 9.05
C GLU A 85 2.64 2.61 10.03
N SER A 86 2.93 2.78 11.33
CA SER A 86 1.91 2.83 12.38
C SER A 86 1.07 4.09 12.22
N THR A 87 0.03 3.99 11.40
CA THR A 87 -1.13 4.89 11.31
C THR A 87 -0.79 6.37 11.48
N HIS A 88 0.17 6.91 10.74
CA HIS A 88 -0.03 8.28 10.29
C HIS A 88 -1.02 8.19 9.15
N SER A 89 -2.30 8.34 9.48
CA SER A 89 -3.36 8.54 8.51
C SER A 89 -2.98 9.74 7.64
N GLN A 90 -2.21 9.50 6.59
CA GLN A 90 -2.10 10.43 5.49
C GLN A 90 -3.49 10.43 4.85
N THR A 91 -4.35 11.28 5.40
CA THR A 91 -5.58 11.69 4.74
C THR A 91 -5.14 12.38 3.45
N SER A 92 -4.89 11.58 2.41
CA SER A 92 -4.58 12.10 1.08
C SER A 92 -5.86 12.71 0.56
N TRP A 93 -6.04 14.01 0.81
CA TRP A 93 -7.17 14.76 0.29
C TRP A 93 -7.04 14.78 -1.24
N LYS A 94 -7.89 14.02 -1.93
CA LYS A 94 -8.01 14.14 -3.38
C LYS A 94 -8.79 15.41 -3.69
N VAL A 95 -8.07 16.48 -4.01
CA VAL A 95 -8.67 17.70 -4.55
C VAL A 95 -9.08 17.41 -5.99
N ALA A 96 -10.38 17.46 -6.26
CA ALA A 96 -10.89 17.43 -7.61
C ALA A 96 -11.51 18.80 -7.91
N THR A 97 -10.94 19.53 -8.87
CA THR A 97 -11.49 20.81 -9.34
C THR A 97 -12.46 20.53 -10.48
N TRP A 98 -13.74 20.81 -10.26
CA TRP A 98 -14.79 20.64 -11.26
C TRP A 98 -15.41 21.98 -11.63
N ASN A 99 -15.85 22.09 -12.89
CA ASN A 99 -16.63 23.22 -13.33
C ASN A 99 -18.03 23.20 -12.66
N VAL A 100 -18.46 24.34 -12.11
CA VAL A 100 -19.75 24.47 -11.39
C VAL A 100 -20.95 24.08 -12.26
N ASN A 101 -20.94 24.39 -13.57
CA ASN A 101 -22.03 24.03 -14.48
C ASN A 101 -22.08 22.52 -14.74
N SER A 102 -20.93 21.83 -14.67
CA SER A 102 -20.85 20.37 -14.78
C SER A 102 -21.40 19.66 -13.55
N ILE A 103 -21.15 20.20 -12.34
CA ILE A 103 -21.75 19.67 -11.11
C ILE A 103 -23.26 19.84 -11.15
N ARG A 104 -23.77 21.04 -11.47
CA ARG A 104 -25.22 21.32 -11.44
C ARG A 104 -26.01 20.36 -12.33
N THR A 105 -25.50 20.04 -13.51
CA THR A 105 -26.16 19.12 -14.45
C THR A 105 -26.08 17.65 -14.01
N ARG A 106 -25.09 17.27 -13.20
CA ARG A 106 -24.84 15.88 -12.79
C ARG A 106 -25.17 15.60 -11.33
N LEU A 107 -25.49 16.62 -10.54
CA LEU A 107 -25.83 16.52 -9.12
C LEU A 107 -26.96 15.50 -8.85
N PRO A 108 -28.04 15.43 -9.65
CA PRO A 108 -29.07 14.42 -9.43
C PRO A 108 -28.54 12.99 -9.58
N LEU A 109 -27.58 12.76 -10.48
CA LEU A 109 -26.96 11.46 -10.69
C LEU A 109 -25.97 11.10 -9.57
N LEU A 110 -25.25 12.11 -9.07
CA LEU A 110 -24.28 11.95 -7.98
C LEU A 110 -24.95 11.66 -6.63
N LEU A 111 -26.14 12.20 -6.39
CA LEU A 111 -26.91 11.98 -5.15
C LEU A 111 -27.64 10.63 -5.13
N ASN A 112 -27.72 9.94 -6.27
CA ASN A 112 -28.37 8.63 -6.40
C ASN A 112 -27.37 7.45 -6.40
N TRP A 113 -26.10 7.70 -6.08
CA TRP A 113 -25.04 6.70 -5.93
C TRP A 113 -24.85 6.27 -4.48
#